data_AF-A0A1B7UYB3-F1
#
_entry.id   AF-A0A1B7UYB3-F1
#
_cell.length_a   1.000
_cell.length_b   1.000
_cell.length_c   1.000
_cell.angle_alpha   90.00
_cell.angle_beta   90.00
_cell.angle_gamma   90.00
#
_symmetry.space_group_name_H-M   'P 1'
#
loop_
_entity.id
_entity.type
_entity.pdbx_description
1 polymer ?
#
loop_
_entity_poly.entity_id
_entity_poly.type
_entity_poly.pdbx_seq_one_letter_code
_entity_poly.pdbx_strand_id
1 'polypeptide(L)'
;MNITLKPEQEQFIQNQLAQGRFPNAEAVINQALELLQEKQREYEDWVEDVKIKVNEAAAELERGEGVPLETVVEQIQAKFRHAREEKK
;
A
#
# COMPACT_ATOMS: atom_id res chain seq x y z
N MET A 1 12.73 3.87 -27.23
CA MET A 1 11.37 4.37 -27.53
C MET A 1 11.41 5.88 -27.47
N ASN A 2 10.85 6.58 -28.47
CA ASN A 2 10.79 8.04 -28.42
C ASN A 2 9.44 8.47 -27.85
N ILE A 3 9.47 9.34 -26.83
CA ILE A 3 8.29 9.92 -26.21
C ILE A 3 8.34 11.43 -26.39
N THR A 4 7.20 12.01 -26.77
CA THR A 4 7.05 13.47 -26.80
C THR A 4 6.56 13.93 -25.44
N LEU A 5 7.36 14.76 -24.78
CA LEU A 5 7.00 15.34 -23.50
C LEU A 5 6.12 16.57 -23.69
N LYS A 6 5.24 16.82 -22.71
CA LYS A 6 4.52 18.09 -22.65
C LYS A 6 5.48 19.20 -22.17
N PRO A 7 5.25 20.48 -22.56
CA PRO A 7 6.10 21.59 -22.14
C PRO A 7 6.32 21.66 -20.62
N GLU A 8 5.31 21.31 -19.82
CA GLU A 8 5.41 21.34 -18.36
C GLU A 8 6.37 20.25 -17.83
N GLN A 9 6.42 19.09 -18.49
CA GLN A 9 7.31 17.99 -18.12
C GLN A 9 8.76 18.34 -18.50
N GLU A 10 8.97 18.96 -19.66
CA GLU A 10 10.29 19.45 -20.07
C GLU A 10 10.79 20.50 -19.09
N GLN A 11 9.95 21.47 -18.70
CA GLN A 11 10.31 22.51 -17.74
C GLN A 11 10.68 21.90 -16.38
N PHE A 12 9.93 20.89 -15.92
CA PHE A 12 10.25 20.19 -14.69
C PHE A 12 11.64 19.54 -14.74
N ILE A 13 11.95 18.81 -15.82
CA ILE A 13 13.25 18.18 -16.04
C ILE A 13 14.36 19.22 -16.06
N GLN A 14 14.20 20.30 -16.83
CA GLN A 14 15.19 21.38 -16.90
C GLN A 14 15.45 22.01 -15.53
N ASN A 15 14.41 22.22 -14.72
CA ASN A 15 14.58 22.72 -13.35
C ASN A 15 15.38 21.76 -12.47
N GLN A 16 15.16 20.44 -12.58
CA GLN A 16 15.92 19.45 -11.82
C GLN A 16 17.42 19.43 -12.22
N LEU A 17 17.71 19.60 -13.52
CA LEU A 17 19.08 19.71 -14.02
C LEU A 17 19.75 21.01 -13.59
N ALA A 18 19.05 22.13 -13.67
CA ALA A 18 19.57 23.44 -13.25
C ALA A 18 19.91 23.48 -11.75
N GLN A 19 19.19 22.71 -10.93
CA GLN A 19 19.48 22.55 -9.51
C GLN A 19 20.64 21.58 -9.23
N GLY A 20 21.23 20.96 -10.25
CA GLY A 20 22.31 19.99 -10.10
C GLY A 20 21.88 18.68 -9.42
N ARG A 21 20.57 18.43 -9.28
CA ARG A 21 20.04 17.23 -8.62
C ARG A 21 20.22 15.97 -9.46
N PHE A 22 20.26 16.14 -10.78
CA PHE A 22 20.43 15.05 -11.72
C PHE A 22 21.43 15.45 -12.81
N PRO A 23 22.22 14.48 -13.33
CA PRO A 23 23.24 14.75 -14.34
C PRO A 23 22.68 14.95 -15.75
N ASN A 24 21.51 14.39 -16.05
CA ASN A 24 20.85 14.47 -17.36
C ASN A 24 19.36 14.14 -17.26
N ALA A 25 18.62 14.41 -18.33
CA ALA A 25 17.17 14.16 -18.40
C ALA A 25 16.82 12.68 -18.20
N GLU A 26 17.66 11.77 -18.70
CA GLU A 26 17.45 10.32 -18.58
C GLU A 26 17.45 9.86 -17.13
N ALA A 27 18.34 10.40 -16.28
CA ALA A 27 18.37 10.11 -14.86
C ALA A 27 17.09 10.57 -14.13
N VAL A 28 16.49 11.70 -14.55
CA VAL A 28 15.20 12.16 -14.00
C VAL A 28 14.08 11.21 -14.39
N ILE A 29 14.06 10.77 -15.66
CA ILE A 29 13.04 9.84 -16.16
C ILE A 29 13.17 8.46 -15.49
N ASN A 30 14.39 7.95 -15.35
CA ASN A 30 14.65 6.67 -14.68
C ASN A 30 14.14 6.70 -13.23
N GLN A 31 14.44 7.76 -12.47
CA GLN A 31 13.94 7.91 -11.11
C GLN A 31 12.40 7.96 -11.06
N ALA A 32 11.76 8.65 -12.01
CA ALA A 32 10.31 8.72 -12.08
C ALA A 32 9.67 7.35 -12.38
N LEU A 33 10.31 6.54 -13.23
CA LEU A 33 9.87 5.19 -13.56
C LEU A 33 10.10 4.22 -12.40
N GLU A 34 11.22 4.32 -11.68
CA GLU A 34 11.47 3.54 -10.47
C GLU A 34 10.39 3.79 -9.42
N LEU A 35 10.05 5.08 -9.16
CA LEU A 35 8.97 5.44 -8.23
C LEU A 35 7.60 4.92 -8.70
N LEU A 36 7.35 4.90 -10.00
CA LEU A 36 6.12 4.31 -10.55
C LEU A 36 6.08 2.80 -10.31
N GLN A 37 7.19 2.10 -10.55
CA GLN A 37 7.30 0.66 -10.36
C GLN A 37 7.16 0.28 -8.88
N GLU A 38 7.78 1.04 -7.97
CA GLU A 38 7.65 0.84 -6.52
C GLU A 38 6.19 0.93 -6.09
N LYS A 39 5.47 1.97 -6.52
CA LYS A 39 4.04 2.13 -6.23
C LYS A 39 3.17 1.01 -6.81
N GLN A 40 3.50 0.53 -8.01
CA GLN A 40 2.78 -0.59 -8.62
C GLN A 40 3.02 -1.88 -7.84
N ARG A 41 4.26 -2.11 -7.41
CA ARG A 41 4.63 -3.29 -6.63
C ARG A 41 3.93 -3.30 -5.27
N GLU A 42 3.86 -2.18 -4.56
CA GLU A 42 3.13 -2.09 -3.29
C GLU A 42 1.66 -2.51 -3.45
N TYR A 43 1.02 -2.13 -4.56
CA TYR A 43 -0.35 -2.53 -4.84
C TYR A 43 -0.48 -4.02 -5.17
N GLU A 44 0.43 -4.55 -5.99
CA GLU A 44 0.46 -5.98 -6.33
C GLU A 44 0.69 -6.86 -5.10
N ASP A 45 1.66 -6.49 -4.26
CA ASP A 45 1.97 -7.17 -3.00
C ASP A 45 0.75 -7.13 -2.05
N TRP A 46 0.05 -5.99 -1.96
CA TRP A 46 -1.18 -5.87 -1.18
C TRP A 46 -2.31 -6.76 -1.71
N VAL A 47 -2.51 -6.80 -3.03
CA VAL A 47 -3.53 -7.65 -3.67
C VAL A 47 -3.25 -9.13 -3.38
N GLU A 48 -1.99 -9.56 -3.47
CA GLU A 48 -1.59 -10.93 -3.20
C GLU A 48 -1.81 -11.31 -1.73
N ASP A 49 -1.39 -10.46 -0.79
CA ASP A 49 -1.60 -10.65 0.65
C ASP A 49 -3.09 -10.76 1.01
N VAL A 50 -3.92 -9.86 0.49
CA VAL A 50 -5.38 -9.89 0.73
C VAL A 50 -6.00 -11.15 0.14
N LYS A 51 -5.58 -11.56 -1.06
CA LYS A 51 -6.09 -12.77 -1.71
C LYS A 51 -5.79 -14.02 -0.89
N ILE A 52 -4.58 -14.13 -0.33
CA ILE A 52 -4.21 -15.23 0.56
C ILE A 52 -5.14 -15.25 1.78
N LYS A 53 -5.26 -14.13 2.50
CA LYS A 53 -6.09 -14.02 3.71
C LYS A 53 -7.57 -14.32 3.46
N VAL A 54 -8.11 -13.87 2.33
CA VAL A 54 -9.50 -14.13 1.96
C VAL A 54 -9.71 -15.62 1.67
N ASN A 55 -8.79 -16.26 0.95
CA ASN A 55 -8.89 -17.70 0.67
C ASN A 55 -8.78 -18.54 1.95
N GLU A 56 -7.87 -18.17 2.85
CA GLU A 56 -7.75 -18.81 4.17
C GLU A 56 -9.05 -18.68 4.98
N ALA A 57 -9.58 -17.47 5.11
CA ALA A 57 -10.83 -17.21 5.81
C ALA A 57 -12.03 -17.95 5.17
N ALA A 58 -12.09 -18.03 3.84
CA ALA A 58 -13.12 -18.80 3.15
C ALA A 58 -13.03 -20.30 3.51
N ALA A 59 -11.82 -20.86 3.52
CA ALA A 59 -11.59 -22.26 3.88
C ALA A 59 -11.92 -22.54 5.35
N GLU A 60 -11.62 -21.62 6.27
CA GLU A 60 -12.02 -21.70 7.69
C GLU A 60 -13.54 -21.73 7.84
N LEU A 61 -14.25 -20.86 7.10
CA LEU A 61 -15.71 -20.83 7.09
C LEU A 61 -16.31 -22.13 6.55
N GLU A 62 -15.75 -22.69 5.48
CA GLU A 62 -16.17 -24.00 4.93
C GLU A 62 -15.98 -25.15 5.93
N ARG A 63 -14.94 -25.08 6.78
CA ARG A 63 -14.72 -26.04 7.88
C ARG A 63 -15.63 -25.80 9.09
N GLY A 64 -16.43 -24.73 9.08
CA GLY A 64 -17.31 -24.36 10.19
C GLY A 64 -16.59 -23.67 11.35
N GLU A 65 -15.39 -23.14 11.11
CA GLU A 65 -14.57 -22.44 12.12
C GLU A 65 -15.00 -20.97 12.32
N GLY A 66 -16.04 -20.52 11.60
CA GLY A 66 -16.63 -19.21 11.75
C GLY A 66 -17.14 -18.95 13.17
N VAL A 67 -16.85 -17.78 13.71
CA VAL A 67 -17.31 -17.36 15.03
C VAL A 67 -18.57 -16.50 14.88
N PRO A 68 -19.65 -16.75 15.65
CA PRO A 68 -20.83 -15.89 15.67
C PRO A 68 -20.48 -14.45 16.03
N LEU A 69 -21.15 -13.49 15.39
CA LEU A 69 -20.89 -12.06 15.56
C LEU A 69 -21.04 -11.63 17.03
N GLU A 70 -22.10 -12.12 17.69
CA GLU A 70 -22.43 -11.80 19.08
C GLU A 70 -21.28 -12.18 20.01
N THR A 71 -20.67 -13.35 19.77
CA THR A 71 -19.51 -13.85 20.53
C THR A 71 -18.30 -12.93 20.36
N VAL A 72 -18.03 -12.47 19.14
CA VAL A 72 -16.91 -11.53 18.88
C VAL A 72 -17.15 -10.18 19.54
N VAL A 73 -18.37 -9.65 19.44
CA VAL A 73 -18.76 -8.37 20.04
C VAL A 73 -18.59 -8.42 21.56
N GLU A 74 -19.03 -9.48 22.22
CA GLU A 74 -18.88 -9.65 23.66
C GLU A 74 -17.41 -9.69 24.10
N GLN A 75 -16.56 -10.43 23.37
CA GLN A 75 -15.13 -10.50 23.65
C GLN A 75 -14.45 -9.13 23.51
N ILE A 76 -14.77 -8.37 22.46
CA ILE A 76 -14.23 -7.03 22.24
C ILE A 76 -14.64 -6.09 23.39
N GLN A 77 -15.92 -6.10 23.77
CA GLN A 77 -16.41 -5.30 24.89
C GLN A 77 -15.74 -5.68 26.22
N ALA A 78 -15.50 -6.97 26.45
CA ALA A 78 -14.78 -7.45 27.64
C ALA A 78 -13.35 -6.92 27.68
N LYS A 79 -12.62 -6.96 26.55
CA LYS A 79 -11.27 -6.37 26.44
C LYS A 79 -11.26 -4.88 26.78
N PHE A 80 -12.25 -4.13 26.30
CA PHE A 80 -12.36 -2.70 26.64
C PHE A 80 -12.67 -2.44 28.11
N ARG A 81 -13.48 -3.29 28.78
CA ARG A 81 -13.73 -3.17 30.21
C ARG A 81 -12.45 -3.41 31.01
N HIS A 82 -11.74 -4.50 30.74
CA HIS A 82 -10.47 -4.81 31.40
C HIS A 82 -9.43 -3.69 31.24
N ALA A 83 -9.24 -3.17 30.02
CA ALA A 83 -8.28 -2.10 29.78
C ALA A 83 -8.61 -0.77 30.50
N ARG A 84 -9.88 -0.56 30.87
CA ARG A 84 -10.31 0.61 31.67
C ARG A 84 -10.11 0.40 33.16
N GLU A 85 -10.29 -0.83 33.63
CA GLU A 85 -10.10 -1.21 35.03
C GLU A 85 -8.61 -1.22 35.41
N GLU A 86 -7.72 -1.67 34.51
CA GLU A 86 -6.26 -1.67 34.71
C GLU A 86 -5.63 -0.26 34.73
N LYS A 87 -6.34 0.76 34.25
CA LYS A 87 -5.87 2.16 34.24
C LYS A 87 -6.33 2.97 35.45
N LYS A 88 -7.02 2.33 36.40
CA LYS A 88 -7.60 2.96 37.59
C LYS A 88 -6.81 2.61 38.84
#